data_AF-A0A2C6KMQ6-F1
#
_entry.id   AF-A0A2C6KMQ6-F1
#
_cell.length_a   1.000
_cell.length_b   1.000
_cell.length_c   1.000
_cell.angle_alpha   90.00
_cell.angle_beta   90.00
_cell.angle_gamma   90.00
#
_symmetry.space_group_name_H-M   'P 1'
#
loop_
_entity.id
_entity.type
_entity.pdbx_description
1 polymer ?
#
loop_
_entity_poly.entity_id
_entity_poly.type
_entity_poly.pdbx_seq_one_letter_code
_entity_poly.pdbx_strand_id
1 'polypeptide(L)'
;MRGHSERKLHSRVDGGSCDLRFSFSKYSLLLFCLFLSVIAQHGVAGTAGINRKVSIESCDLRTQKLVMTVNPGDKLQIRCAGAVSPIPRNIEKQCCQDAFARCSPDTLKNYEQTFPSAPAGFVFAQGDGINLPWSLKIPENAQAPYPTLSVGWYGSEVPSSSTQSVARPQTTLVLRVEPPLDEEIIATITSTISRKADAHLLFSFLTKEGIILSLAAPLLLSLSLSI
;
A
#
# COMPACT_ATOMS: atom_id res chain seq x y z
N MET A 1 63.63 51.05 -58.80
CA MET A 1 64.59 50.97 -57.68
C MET A 1 64.24 49.76 -56.83
N ARG A 2 65.27 49.03 -56.38
CA ARG A 2 65.29 47.83 -55.50
C ARG A 2 64.33 47.99 -54.30
N GLY A 3 63.70 46.99 -53.70
CA GLY A 3 64.00 45.56 -53.53
C GLY A 3 63.85 45.21 -52.03
N HIS A 4 63.42 43.97 -51.74
CA HIS A 4 63.27 43.22 -50.47
C HIS A 4 61.80 42.78 -50.23
N SER A 5 61.38 41.51 -50.33
CA SER A 5 61.90 40.18 -49.92
C SER A 5 61.51 39.77 -48.50
N GLU A 6 60.64 38.74 -48.45
CA GLU A 6 60.44 37.72 -47.40
C GLU A 6 59.66 38.11 -46.11
N ARG A 7 58.83 37.28 -45.46
CA ARG A 7 58.51 35.82 -45.54
C ARG A 7 57.23 35.52 -44.70
N LYS A 8 56.49 34.47 -45.11
CA LYS A 8 55.76 33.42 -44.35
C LYS A 8 55.01 33.74 -43.04
N LEU A 9 53.76 33.26 -42.91
CA LEU A 9 53.45 31.93 -42.36
C LEU A 9 51.97 31.55 -42.57
N HIS A 10 51.75 30.35 -43.13
CA HIS A 10 50.46 29.66 -43.18
C HIS A 10 50.15 29.06 -41.80
N SER A 11 48.93 29.24 -41.28
CA SER A 11 48.32 28.31 -40.33
C SER A 11 47.01 27.78 -40.90
N ARG A 12 47.08 26.54 -41.36
CA ARG A 12 45.98 25.71 -41.81
C ARG A 12 45.34 25.08 -40.55
N VAL A 13 44.10 25.42 -40.26
CA VAL A 13 43.30 24.77 -39.21
C VAL A 13 42.37 23.79 -39.93
N ASP A 14 42.86 22.57 -40.14
CA ASP A 14 42.04 21.47 -40.64
C ASP A 14 41.20 20.91 -39.48
N GLY A 15 39.91 20.73 -39.76
CA GLY A 15 38.90 20.24 -38.82
C GLY A 15 39.15 18.80 -38.39
N GLY A 16 39.10 18.59 -37.07
CA GLY A 16 38.96 17.28 -36.47
C GLY A 16 37.49 16.98 -36.20
N SER A 17 36.79 16.40 -37.18
CA SER A 17 35.56 15.66 -36.90
C SER A 17 35.93 14.40 -36.14
N CYS A 18 35.55 14.32 -34.86
CA CYS A 18 35.57 13.09 -34.09
C CYS A 18 34.45 12.17 -34.59
N ASP A 19 34.70 11.45 -35.70
CA ASP A 19 33.92 10.28 -36.07
C ASP A 19 34.19 9.16 -35.04
N LEU A 20 33.42 9.15 -33.97
CA LEU A 20 33.29 8.00 -33.07
C LEU A 20 32.52 6.89 -33.81
N ARG A 21 33.20 6.23 -34.76
CA ARG A 21 32.78 4.93 -35.26
C ARG A 21 32.96 3.91 -34.14
N PHE A 22 31.92 3.78 -33.31
CA PHE A 22 31.76 2.62 -32.45
C PHE A 22 31.69 1.38 -33.33
N SER A 23 32.82 0.69 -33.47
CA SER A 23 32.85 -0.67 -33.97
C SER A 23 32.12 -1.52 -32.94
N PHE A 24 30.81 -1.67 -33.14
CA PHE A 24 29.94 -2.55 -32.35
C PHE A 24 30.37 -3.99 -32.62
N SER A 25 31.41 -4.39 -31.89
CA SER A 25 31.84 -5.77 -31.76
C SER A 25 30.66 -6.57 -31.22
N LYS A 26 30.35 -7.71 -31.85
CA LYS A 26 29.22 -8.60 -31.50
C LYS A 26 29.17 -8.97 -30.00
N TYR A 27 30.31 -8.85 -29.31
CA TYR A 27 30.47 -9.07 -27.88
C TYR A 27 29.87 -7.95 -27.01
N SER A 28 29.79 -6.70 -27.49
CA SER A 28 29.22 -5.57 -26.76
C SER A 28 27.71 -5.68 -26.60
N LEU A 29 27.01 -6.15 -27.64
CA LEU A 29 25.56 -6.39 -27.59
C LEU A 29 25.21 -7.55 -26.65
N LEU A 30 26.06 -8.59 -26.64
CA LEU A 30 25.91 -9.76 -25.77
C LEU A 30 26.11 -9.40 -24.30
N LEU A 31 27.11 -8.56 -23.98
CA LEU A 31 27.33 -8.04 -22.64
C LEU A 31 26.18 -7.13 -22.17
N PHE A 32 25.63 -6.31 -23.07
CA PHE A 32 24.49 -5.44 -22.74
C PHE A 32 23.22 -6.24 -22.45
N CYS A 33 22.93 -7.30 -23.23
CA CYS A 33 21.82 -8.20 -22.97
C CYS A 33 21.98 -8.98 -21.66
N LEU A 34 23.20 -9.43 -21.33
CA LEU A 34 23.47 -10.07 -20.04
C LEU A 34 23.27 -9.10 -18.88
N PHE A 35 23.73 -7.85 -18.98
CA PHE A 35 23.49 -6.82 -17.97
C PHE A 35 22.00 -6.53 -17.77
N LEU A 36 21.22 -6.43 -18.86
CA LEU A 36 19.77 -6.23 -18.79
C LEU A 36 19.06 -7.42 -18.13
N SER A 37 19.50 -8.65 -18.38
CA SER A 37 18.93 -9.85 -17.74
C SER A 37 19.19 -9.88 -16.22
N VAL A 38 20.36 -9.41 -15.78
CA VAL A 38 20.69 -9.29 -14.35
C VAL A 38 19.85 -8.19 -13.70
N ILE A 39 19.64 -7.04 -14.38
CA ILE A 39 18.80 -5.95 -13.86
C ILE A 39 17.32 -6.38 -13.81
N ALA A 40 16.85 -7.14 -14.81
CA ALA A 40 15.48 -7.65 -14.85
C ALA A 40 15.19 -8.68 -13.75
N GLN A 41 16.18 -9.50 -13.37
CA GLN A 41 16.06 -10.46 -12.26
C GLN A 41 16.13 -9.80 -10.87
N HIS A 42 16.65 -8.57 -10.78
CA HIS A 42 16.56 -7.73 -9.57
C HIS A 42 15.36 -6.79 -9.63
N GLY A 43 14.47 -6.96 -10.60
CA GLY A 43 13.16 -6.33 -10.61
C GLY A 43 12.40 -6.79 -9.38
N VAL A 44 12.44 -5.94 -8.34
CA VAL A 44 11.75 -6.09 -7.07
C VAL A 44 10.34 -6.59 -7.37
N ALA A 45 10.04 -7.82 -6.96
CA ALA A 45 8.68 -8.34 -6.93
C ALA A 45 7.89 -7.42 -5.98
N GLY A 46 7.28 -6.38 -6.56
CA GLY A 46 6.46 -5.44 -5.84
C GLY A 46 5.16 -6.14 -5.50
N THR A 47 5.00 -6.55 -4.25
CA THR A 47 3.70 -6.99 -3.76
C THR A 47 2.71 -5.83 -3.94
N ALA A 48 1.62 -6.09 -4.66
CA ALA A 48 0.60 -5.08 -4.90
C ALA A 48 -0.13 -4.74 -3.60
N GLY A 49 0.30 -3.67 -2.92
CA GLY A 49 -0.34 -3.20 -1.69
C GLY A 49 -1.82 -2.84 -1.89
N ILE A 50 -2.69 -3.24 -0.96
CA ILE A 50 -4.12 -2.98 -1.05
C ILE A 50 -4.42 -1.59 -0.51
N ASN A 51 -5.27 -0.82 -1.20
CA ASN A 51 -5.79 0.45 -0.70
C ASN A 51 -7.21 0.26 -0.13
N ARG A 52 -7.37 0.34 1.19
CA ARG A 52 -8.65 0.17 1.88
C ARG A 52 -9.16 1.51 2.39
N LYS A 53 -10.43 1.80 2.11
CA LYS A 53 -11.14 2.98 2.63
C LYS A 53 -12.22 2.53 3.61
N VAL A 54 -12.20 3.07 4.83
CA VAL A 54 -13.15 2.73 5.89
C VAL A 54 -13.77 4.03 6.43
N SER A 55 -15.10 4.11 6.42
CA SER A 55 -15.82 5.18 7.09
C SER A 55 -16.57 4.59 8.27
N ILE A 56 -16.25 5.08 9.47
CA ILE A 56 -16.90 4.68 10.71
C ILE A 56 -17.94 5.76 11.03
N GLU A 57 -19.21 5.38 10.95
CA GLU A 57 -20.32 6.23 11.34
C GLU A 57 -20.47 6.24 12.88
N SER A 58 -20.92 7.37 13.43
CA SER A 58 -21.32 7.51 14.84
C SER A 58 -20.22 7.22 15.87
N CYS A 59 -19.01 7.73 15.66
CA CYS A 59 -17.92 7.62 16.63
C CYS A 59 -18.17 8.38 17.94
N ASP A 60 -19.18 9.25 17.95
CA ASP A 60 -19.68 10.03 19.08
C ASP A 60 -20.76 9.35 19.91
N LEU A 61 -21.42 8.31 19.39
CA LEU A 61 -22.58 7.71 20.05
C LEU A 61 -22.26 6.46 20.86
N ARG A 62 -21.20 5.72 20.48
CA ARG A 62 -20.89 4.44 21.10
C ARG A 62 -19.39 4.15 21.17
N THR A 63 -19.01 3.42 22.21
CA THR A 63 -17.69 2.82 22.31
C THR A 63 -17.64 1.56 21.47
N GLN A 64 -16.67 1.46 20.55
CA GLN A 64 -16.55 0.33 19.65
C GLN A 64 -15.07 0.02 19.34
N LYS A 65 -14.78 -1.25 19.04
CA LYS A 65 -13.44 -1.72 18.70
C LYS A 65 -13.48 -2.37 17.32
N LEU A 66 -12.71 -1.83 16.38
CA LEU A 66 -12.45 -2.45 15.08
C LEU A 66 -11.09 -3.12 15.11
N VAL A 67 -11.00 -4.31 14.54
CA VAL A 67 -9.75 -5.03 14.34
C VAL A 67 -9.60 -5.25 12.85
N MET A 68 -8.47 -4.83 12.28
CA MET A 68 -8.15 -5.02 10.88
C MET A 68 -6.77 -5.64 10.73
N THR A 69 -6.65 -6.58 9.80
CA THR A 69 -5.36 -7.13 9.38
C THR A 69 -4.85 -6.34 8.17
N VAL A 70 -3.58 -5.99 8.19
CA VAL A 70 -2.88 -5.29 7.11
C VAL A 70 -1.55 -5.97 6.80
N ASN A 71 -1.08 -5.80 5.57
CA ASN A 71 0.16 -6.38 5.09
C ASN A 71 1.16 -5.26 4.73
N PRO A 72 2.47 -5.56 4.61
CA PRO A 72 3.45 -4.62 4.08
C PRO A 72 3.00 -4.04 2.73
N GLY A 73 3.11 -2.72 2.57
CA GLY A 73 2.67 -2.00 1.37
C GLY A 73 1.20 -1.55 1.36
N ASP A 74 0.36 -2.06 2.28
CA ASP A 74 -1.04 -1.64 2.39
C ASP A 74 -1.18 -0.15 2.72
N LYS A 75 -2.28 0.43 2.21
CA LYS A 75 -2.70 1.80 2.48
C LYS A 75 -4.10 1.78 3.06
N LEU A 76 -4.29 2.46 4.18
CA LEU A 76 -5.58 2.65 4.82
C LEU A 76 -5.99 4.11 4.75
N GLN A 77 -7.27 4.38 4.53
CA GLN A 77 -7.87 5.69 4.72
C GLN A 77 -9.10 5.56 5.59
N ILE A 78 -9.12 6.23 6.74
CA ILE A 78 -10.17 6.07 7.74
C ILE A 78 -10.75 7.43 8.11
N ARG A 79 -12.09 7.48 8.16
CA ARG A 79 -12.83 8.63 8.68
C ARG A 79 -13.72 8.18 9.83
N CYS A 80 -13.68 8.91 10.94
CA CYS A 80 -14.51 8.68 12.11
C CYS A 80 -15.51 9.84 12.23
N ALA A 81 -16.73 9.65 11.74
CA ALA A 81 -17.74 10.69 11.76
C ALA A 81 -18.23 10.94 13.21
N GLY A 82 -18.36 12.21 13.59
CA GLY A 82 -18.80 12.63 14.93
C GLY A 82 -17.68 12.69 15.97
N ALA A 83 -16.51 12.10 15.71
CA ALA A 83 -15.37 12.21 16.61
C ALA A 83 -14.89 13.66 16.76
N VAL A 84 -14.39 14.00 17.95
CA VAL A 84 -13.89 15.35 18.29
C VAL A 84 -12.41 15.38 18.64
N SER A 85 -11.80 14.24 18.96
CA SER A 85 -10.36 14.15 19.25
C SER A 85 -9.81 12.78 18.86
N PRO A 86 -8.62 12.70 18.26
CA PRO A 86 -7.93 11.43 18.05
C PRO A 86 -7.22 10.98 19.34
N ILE A 87 -6.91 9.69 19.41
CA ILE A 87 -6.01 9.08 20.38
C ILE A 87 -5.01 8.16 19.63
N PRO A 88 -3.69 8.37 19.78
CA PRO A 88 -3.06 9.44 20.54
C PRO A 88 -3.34 10.82 19.94
N ARG A 89 -3.11 11.89 20.72
CA ARG A 89 -3.36 13.27 20.27
C ARG A 89 -2.58 13.60 18.99
N ASN A 90 -1.38 13.04 18.84
CA ASN A 90 -0.54 13.18 17.66
C ASN A 90 -0.57 11.90 16.80
N ILE A 91 -1.76 11.52 16.37
CA ILE A 91 -2.04 10.28 15.61
C ILE A 91 -1.27 10.18 14.28
N GLU A 92 -0.78 11.30 13.74
CA GLU A 92 0.04 11.35 12.52
C GLU A 92 1.48 10.87 12.75
N LYS A 93 1.98 10.97 13.98
CA LYS A 93 3.35 10.57 14.33
C LYS A 93 3.41 9.37 15.26
N GLN A 94 2.33 9.12 15.99
CA GLN A 94 2.30 8.18 17.11
C GLN A 94 1.15 7.19 16.99
N CYS A 95 1.39 6.01 17.55
CA CYS A 95 0.42 4.96 17.77
C CYS A 95 0.65 4.28 19.12
N CYS A 96 -0.26 3.40 19.53
CA CYS A 96 -0.17 2.66 20.77
C CYS A 96 0.21 1.20 20.44
N GLN A 97 1.31 0.70 20.98
CA GLN A 97 1.81 -0.65 20.72
C GLN A 97 1.15 -1.67 21.67
N ASP A 98 -0.17 -1.86 21.53
CA ASP A 98 -0.91 -2.90 22.22
C ASP A 98 -2.22 -3.22 21.48
N ALA A 99 -2.53 -4.51 21.34
CA ALA A 99 -3.76 -5.04 20.75
C ALA A 99 -4.99 -4.90 21.66
N PHE A 100 -4.77 -4.73 22.97
CA PHE A 100 -5.81 -4.78 24.00
C PHE A 100 -5.80 -3.58 24.98
N ALA A 101 -4.74 -2.78 25.05
CA ALA A 101 -4.67 -1.69 26.02
C ALA A 101 -5.22 -0.35 25.52
N ARG A 102 -5.63 0.46 26.50
CA ARG A 102 -5.80 1.91 26.36
C ARG A 102 -4.42 2.51 26.06
N CYS A 103 -4.38 3.53 25.21
CA CYS A 103 -3.14 4.26 24.97
C CYS A 103 -2.65 4.93 26.26
N SER A 104 -1.64 4.35 26.89
CA SER A 104 -0.94 4.86 28.04
C SER A 104 0.46 5.36 27.63
N PRO A 105 1.15 6.14 28.49
CA PRO A 105 2.52 6.56 28.23
C PRO A 105 3.47 5.40 27.90
N ASP A 106 3.28 4.24 28.51
CA ASP A 106 4.14 3.06 28.30
C ASP A 106 3.92 2.40 26.93
N THR A 107 2.67 2.44 26.45
CA THR A 107 2.29 1.87 25.14
C THR A 107 2.49 2.85 23.98
N LEU A 108 2.66 4.14 24.25
CA LEU A 108 2.79 5.16 23.22
C LEU A 108 4.14 5.07 22.52
N LYS A 109 4.13 4.94 21.20
CA LYS A 109 5.33 4.85 20.34
C LYS A 109 5.18 5.73 19.12
N ASN A 110 6.31 6.20 18.59
CA ASN A 110 6.35 6.80 17.26
C ASN A 110 6.29 5.70 16.19
N TYR A 111 5.72 5.98 15.02
CA TYR A 111 5.67 4.99 13.93
C TYR A 111 7.06 4.49 13.52
N GLU A 112 8.08 5.34 13.56
CA GLU A 112 9.48 4.96 13.28
C GLU A 112 10.00 3.91 14.28
N GLN A 113 9.55 3.95 15.53
CA GLN A 113 9.91 2.93 16.53
C GLN A 113 9.14 1.63 16.31
N THR A 114 7.91 1.72 15.79
CA THR A 114 7.08 0.56 15.46
C THR A 114 7.53 -0.12 14.16
N PHE A 115 8.05 0.65 13.22
CA PHE A 115 8.53 0.19 11.91
C PHE A 115 9.96 0.66 11.68
N PRO A 116 10.95 0.11 12.41
CA PRO A 116 12.34 0.55 12.33
C PRO A 116 12.98 0.28 10.97
N SER A 117 12.41 -0.61 10.16
CA SER A 117 12.90 -0.89 8.80
C SER A 117 12.46 0.16 7.77
N ALA A 118 11.54 1.07 8.09
CA ALA A 118 11.03 2.02 7.13
C ALA A 118 12.14 2.93 6.54
N PRO A 119 12.05 3.33 5.26
CA PRO A 119 13.00 4.26 4.66
C PRO A 119 13.06 5.60 5.40
N ALA A 120 14.22 6.27 5.35
CA ALA A 120 14.36 7.61 5.91
C ALA A 120 13.36 8.59 5.27
N GLY A 121 12.65 9.36 6.08
CA GLY A 121 11.63 10.30 5.61
C GLY A 121 10.32 9.64 5.16
N PHE A 122 10.11 8.34 5.45
CA PHE A 122 8.85 7.67 5.16
C PHE A 122 7.69 8.33 5.92
N VAL A 123 6.65 8.73 5.18
CA VAL A 123 5.46 9.34 5.77
C VAL A 123 4.44 8.25 6.07
N PHE A 124 4.36 7.86 7.34
CA PHE A 124 3.46 6.83 7.83
C PHE A 124 2.01 7.27 7.78
N ALA A 125 1.68 8.37 8.44
CA ALA A 125 0.32 8.82 8.62
C ALA A 125 0.12 10.30 8.29
N GLN A 126 -1.08 10.64 7.81
CA GLN A 126 -1.53 12.00 7.52
C GLN A 126 -3.02 12.15 7.84
N GLY A 127 -3.44 13.29 8.36
CA GLY A 127 -4.82 13.55 8.76
C GLY A 127 -5.11 13.06 10.17
N ASP A 128 -6.27 13.44 10.70
CA ASP A 128 -6.69 13.15 12.08
C ASP A 128 -7.89 12.19 12.15
N GLY A 129 -8.47 11.82 11.01
CA GLY A 129 -9.68 11.01 10.91
C GLY A 129 -10.97 11.77 11.22
N ILE A 130 -10.88 13.07 11.54
CA ILE A 130 -12.00 13.92 11.96
C ILE A 130 -12.25 14.98 10.89
N ASN A 131 -11.28 15.89 10.73
CA ASN A 131 -11.30 16.97 9.75
C ASN A 131 -10.84 16.46 8.39
N LEU A 132 -9.78 15.65 8.39
CA LEU A 132 -9.21 14.99 7.22
C LEU A 132 -9.20 13.48 7.44
N PRO A 133 -9.49 12.65 6.41
CA PRO A 133 -9.34 11.20 6.55
C PRO A 133 -7.92 10.84 7.00
N TRP A 134 -7.82 10.07 8.09
CA TRP A 134 -6.56 9.55 8.57
C TRP A 134 -6.07 8.49 7.59
N SER A 135 -4.97 8.79 6.91
CA SER A 135 -4.34 7.94 5.92
C SER A 135 -3.10 7.31 6.51
N LEU A 136 -3.03 5.98 6.61
CA LEU A 136 -1.86 5.24 7.08
C LEU A 136 -1.27 4.41 5.92
N LYS A 137 0.06 4.38 5.82
CA LYS A 137 0.80 3.50 4.92
C LYS A 137 1.69 2.56 5.73
N ILE A 138 1.61 1.27 5.43
CA ILE A 138 2.54 0.27 5.99
C ILE A 138 3.77 0.20 5.08
N PRO A 139 5.00 0.33 5.59
CA PRO A 139 6.20 0.18 4.76
C PRO A 139 6.23 -1.18 4.06
N GLU A 140 6.59 -1.20 2.78
CA GLU A 140 6.72 -2.42 1.98
C GLU A 140 7.81 -3.36 2.53
N ASN A 141 8.82 -2.77 3.18
CA ASN A 141 9.94 -3.48 3.78
C ASN A 141 9.74 -3.75 5.29
N ALA A 142 8.50 -3.75 5.78
CA ALA A 142 8.20 -4.20 7.14
C ALA A 142 8.60 -5.67 7.30
N GLN A 143 9.37 -5.97 8.35
CA GLN A 143 9.90 -7.31 8.62
C GLN A 143 9.35 -7.85 9.94
N ALA A 144 9.46 -9.16 10.13
CA ALA A 144 9.16 -9.80 11.40
C ALA A 144 10.10 -9.28 12.52
N PRO A 145 9.62 -9.16 13.78
CA PRO A 145 8.25 -9.45 14.23
C PRO A 145 7.27 -8.36 13.77
N TYR A 146 6.17 -8.78 13.15
CA TYR A 146 5.16 -7.85 12.66
C TYR A 146 4.38 -7.23 13.83
N PRO A 147 4.31 -5.89 13.91
CA PRO A 147 3.71 -5.23 15.07
C PRO A 147 2.18 -5.31 15.05
N THR A 148 1.59 -5.25 16.25
CA THR A 148 0.19 -4.83 16.41
C THR A 148 0.16 -3.45 17.01
N LEU A 149 -0.57 -2.54 16.39
CA LEU A 149 -0.71 -1.16 16.84
C LEU A 149 -2.18 -0.78 16.94
N SER A 150 -2.47 0.22 17.75
CA SER A 150 -3.80 0.78 17.88
C SER A 150 -3.80 2.30 17.85
N VAL A 151 -4.90 2.84 17.33
CA VAL A 151 -5.27 4.25 17.36
C VAL A 151 -6.76 4.34 17.65
N GLY A 152 -7.29 5.53 17.86
CA GLY A 152 -8.71 5.70 18.09
C GLY A 152 -9.16 7.15 18.02
N TRP A 153 -10.43 7.32 18.35
CA TRP A 153 -11.14 8.58 18.31
C TRP A 153 -12.15 8.65 19.45
N TYR A 154 -12.20 9.80 20.11
CA TYR A 154 -13.21 10.12 21.12
C TYR A 154 -14.36 10.91 20.52
N GLY A 155 -15.56 10.53 20.92
CA GLY A 155 -16.79 11.31 20.75
C GLY A 155 -16.83 12.56 21.62
N SER A 156 -17.81 13.44 21.34
CA SER A 156 -18.21 14.48 22.29
C SER A 156 -18.68 13.85 23.59
N GLU A 157 -18.52 14.56 24.71
CA GLU A 157 -19.16 14.15 25.96
C GLU A 157 -20.66 14.05 25.75
N VAL A 158 -21.24 12.89 26.07
CA VAL A 158 -22.70 12.76 26.12
C VAL A 158 -23.13 13.50 27.39
N PRO A 159 -23.93 14.57 27.30
CA PRO A 159 -24.41 15.24 28.50
C PRO A 159 -25.33 14.27 29.25
N SER A 160 -24.84 13.67 30.34
CA SER A 160 -25.73 12.98 31.29
C SER A 160 -26.32 14.02 32.23
N SER A 161 -27.64 14.01 32.37
CA SER A 161 -28.39 14.80 33.35
C SER A 161 -28.18 14.35 34.81
N SER A 162 -27.12 13.58 35.09
CA SER A 162 -26.80 13.04 36.42
C SER A 162 -25.29 13.09 36.68
N THR A 163 -24.94 13.39 37.92
CA THR A 163 -23.63 13.71 38.53
C THR A 163 -22.54 12.63 38.43
N GLN A 164 -22.63 11.67 37.51
CA GLN A 164 -21.61 10.66 37.28
C GLN A 164 -20.72 11.09 36.12
N SER A 165 -19.39 11.01 36.30
CA SER A 165 -18.41 11.29 35.25
C SER A 165 -18.69 10.41 34.02
N VAL A 166 -19.24 11.00 32.97
CA VAL A 166 -19.59 10.28 31.75
C VAL A 166 -18.32 9.86 31.03
N ALA A 167 -18.13 8.56 30.85
CA ALA A 167 -17.06 8.06 29.98
C ALA A 167 -17.36 8.50 28.54
N ARG A 168 -16.46 9.28 27.93
CA ARG A 168 -16.58 9.69 26.53
C ARG A 168 -16.59 8.44 25.64
N PRO A 169 -17.53 8.32 24.67
CA PRO A 169 -17.52 7.24 23.70
C PRO A 169 -16.17 7.17 22.97
N GLN A 170 -15.63 5.97 22.82
CA GLN A 170 -14.33 5.75 22.20
C GLN A 170 -14.42 4.71 21.08
N THR A 171 -14.04 5.11 19.86
CA THR A 171 -13.78 4.18 18.76
C THR A 171 -12.30 3.83 18.75
N THR A 172 -11.95 2.56 18.89
CA THR A 172 -10.56 2.08 18.81
C THR A 172 -10.38 1.21 17.58
N LEU A 173 -9.35 1.49 16.79
CA LEU A 173 -8.89 0.66 15.69
C LEU A 173 -7.62 -0.07 16.12
N VAL A 174 -7.63 -1.39 16.01
CA VAL A 174 -6.46 -2.25 16.18
C VAL A 174 -6.03 -2.76 14.81
N LEU A 175 -4.79 -2.47 14.44
CA LEU A 175 -4.16 -2.92 13.21
C LEU A 175 -3.16 -4.03 13.54
N ARG A 176 -3.43 -5.22 13.00
CA ARG A 176 -2.52 -6.36 13.06
C ARG A 176 -1.74 -6.40 11.76
N VAL A 177 -0.44 -6.13 11.83
CA VAL A 177 0.42 -6.33 10.67
C VAL A 177 0.73 -7.82 10.57
N GLU A 178 0.50 -8.40 9.41
CA GLU A 178 0.77 -9.81 9.12
C GLU A 178 1.77 -9.93 7.96
N PRO A 179 2.42 -11.09 7.77
CA PRO A 179 3.30 -11.32 6.62
C PRO A 179 2.62 -10.98 5.30
N PRO A 180 3.39 -10.63 4.24
CA PRO A 180 2.80 -10.46 2.91
C PRO A 180 2.07 -11.74 2.51
N LEU A 181 0.87 -11.58 1.93
CA LEU A 181 0.11 -12.71 1.40
C LEU A 181 0.83 -13.23 0.16
N ASP A 182 1.06 -14.54 0.10
CA ASP A 182 1.59 -15.17 -1.11
C ASP A 182 0.61 -14.94 -2.27
N GLU A 183 1.15 -14.53 -3.43
CA GLU A 183 0.41 -14.04 -4.59
C GLU A 183 -0.63 -15.03 -5.17
N GLU A 184 -0.62 -16.28 -4.72
CA GLU A 184 -1.50 -17.36 -5.19
C GLU A 184 -2.95 -17.25 -4.67
N ILE A 185 -3.23 -16.41 -3.66
CA ILE A 185 -4.59 -16.20 -3.09
C ILE A 185 -5.15 -14.81 -3.45
N ILE A 186 -4.88 -14.31 -4.66
CA ILE A 186 -5.59 -13.16 -5.23
C ILE A 186 -6.69 -13.68 -6.18
N ALA A 187 -7.48 -14.65 -5.72
CA ALA A 187 -8.75 -15.01 -6.35
C ALA A 187 -9.90 -14.43 -5.54
N THR A 188 -10.33 -13.23 -5.93
CA THR A 188 -11.71 -12.74 -5.82
C THR A 188 -12.37 -12.81 -4.44
N ILE A 189 -12.19 -11.75 -3.63
CA ILE A 189 -13.22 -11.35 -2.64
C ILE A 189 -13.73 -9.96 -3.03
N THR A 190 -14.65 -9.92 -3.99
CA THR A 190 -15.50 -8.76 -4.23
C THR A 190 -16.63 -8.78 -3.21
N SER A 191 -16.42 -8.23 -2.01
CA SER A 191 -17.52 -8.06 -1.05
C SER A 191 -18.33 -6.81 -1.42
N THR A 192 -19.40 -7.02 -2.18
CA THR A 192 -20.47 -6.02 -2.32
C THR A 192 -21.29 -6.02 -1.03
N ILE A 193 -21.08 -5.03 -0.16
CA ILE A 193 -21.99 -4.80 0.98
C ILE A 193 -23.25 -4.10 0.43
N SER A 194 -24.25 -4.90 0.07
CA SER A 194 -25.59 -4.39 -0.27
C SER A 194 -26.39 -4.16 1.01
N ARG A 195 -26.67 -2.89 1.34
CA ARG A 195 -27.57 -2.52 2.45
C ARG A 195 -28.99 -2.95 2.06
N LYS A 196 -29.53 -3.91 2.80
CA LYS A 196 -30.92 -4.36 2.74
C LYS A 196 -31.85 -3.19 3.13
N ALA A 197 -32.56 -2.63 2.16
CA ALA A 197 -33.77 -1.86 2.41
C ALA A 197 -34.95 -2.80 2.18
N ASP A 198 -35.74 -3.04 3.23
CA ASP A 198 -37.01 -3.76 3.11
C ASP A 198 -38.00 -2.91 2.30
N ALA A 199 -38.47 -3.45 1.18
CA ALA A 199 -39.79 -3.16 0.62
C ALA A 199 -40.23 -4.33 -0.27
N HIS A 200 -41.36 -4.93 0.11
CA HIS A 200 -42.15 -5.87 -0.68
C HIS A 200 -42.33 -5.40 -2.14
N LEU A 201 -42.13 -6.31 -3.12
CA LEU A 201 -43.16 -6.80 -4.07
C LEU A 201 -42.53 -7.57 -5.25
N LEU A 202 -43.00 -8.82 -5.40
CA LEU A 202 -43.29 -9.58 -6.62
C LEU A 202 -42.40 -9.40 -7.86
N PHE A 203 -41.71 -10.47 -8.26
CA PHE A 203 -41.97 -11.13 -9.56
C PHE A 203 -41.45 -12.58 -9.53
N SER A 204 -42.41 -13.51 -9.58
CA SER A 204 -42.25 -14.91 -9.96
C SER A 204 -42.04 -15.05 -11.47
N PHE A 205 -41.29 -16.10 -11.90
CA PHE A 205 -41.34 -16.87 -13.17
C PHE A 205 -39.90 -17.34 -13.48
N LEU A 206 -39.53 -18.55 -13.88
CA LEU A 206 -40.17 -19.81 -14.25
C LEU A 206 -39.08 -20.91 -14.35
N THR A 207 -39.39 -22.10 -13.81
CA THR A 207 -39.11 -23.48 -14.31
C THR A 207 -37.68 -23.93 -14.64
N LYS A 208 -37.17 -25.06 -14.10
CA LYS A 208 -37.58 -26.48 -14.27
C LYS A 208 -37.48 -26.94 -15.74
N GLU A 209 -36.49 -27.83 -15.97
CA GLU A 209 -36.13 -28.58 -17.19
C GLU A 209 -35.21 -27.92 -18.23
N GLY A 210 -34.02 -28.52 -18.41
CA GLY A 210 -33.52 -28.90 -19.74
C GLY A 210 -32.39 -28.08 -20.37
N ILE A 211 -31.42 -28.84 -20.94
CA ILE A 211 -30.41 -28.50 -21.97
C ILE A 211 -29.07 -27.99 -21.40
N ILE A 212 -28.02 -28.81 -21.19
CA ILE A 212 -27.17 -29.66 -22.08
C ILE A 212 -26.21 -28.85 -23.01
N LEU A 213 -24.92 -29.26 -22.97
CA LEU A 213 -23.79 -29.01 -23.90
C LEU A 213 -23.09 -27.64 -23.75
N SER A 214 -21.76 -27.50 -23.75
CA SER A 214 -20.68 -28.36 -24.26
C SER A 214 -19.36 -28.05 -23.53
N LEU A 215 -18.75 -29.07 -22.92
CA LEU A 215 -17.34 -29.10 -22.53
C LEU A 215 -16.50 -29.38 -23.79
N ALA A 216 -15.57 -28.49 -24.12
CA ALA A 216 -14.46 -28.80 -25.02
C ALA A 216 -13.15 -28.55 -24.27
N ALA A 217 -12.62 -29.62 -23.69
CA ALA A 217 -11.26 -29.70 -23.16
C ALA A 217 -10.46 -30.65 -24.07
N PRO A 218 -9.32 -30.24 -24.63
CA PRO A 218 -8.34 -31.18 -25.15
C PRO A 218 -7.42 -31.65 -24.01
N LEU A 219 -7.64 -32.89 -23.58
CA LEU A 219 -6.62 -33.77 -23.00
C LEU A 219 -5.53 -34.00 -24.04
N LEU A 220 -4.25 -33.95 -23.64
CA LEU A 220 -3.20 -34.85 -24.14
C LEU A 220 -2.01 -34.84 -23.16
N LEU A 221 -2.03 -35.81 -22.25
CA LEU A 221 -0.85 -36.31 -21.53
C LEU A 221 -0.04 -37.18 -22.50
N SER A 222 1.25 -36.86 -22.69
CA SER A 222 2.22 -37.77 -23.27
C SER A 222 3.15 -38.29 -22.16
N LEU A 223 3.02 -39.57 -21.84
CA LEU A 223 3.94 -40.31 -20.97
C LEU A 223 4.09 -41.72 -21.57
N SER A 224 5.25 -42.00 -22.14
CA SER A 224 5.76 -43.37 -22.26
C SER A 224 7.28 -43.31 -22.36
N LEU A 225 7.91 -43.61 -21.23
CA LEU A 225 9.32 -43.96 -21.09
C LEU A 225 9.43 -45.50 -21.12
N SER A 226 10.60 -45.98 -21.57
CA SER A 226 11.15 -47.36 -21.49
C SER A 226 10.95 -48.24 -22.73
N ILE A 227 11.97 -48.32 -23.59
CA ILE A 227 13.04 -49.36 -23.57
C ILE A 227 14.37 -48.65 -23.84
#